data_AF-A0A2A4JKC7-F1
#
_entry.id   AF-A0A2A4JKC7-F1
#
_cell.length_a   1.000
_cell.length_b   1.000
_cell.length_c   1.000
_cell.angle_alpha   90.00
_cell.angle_beta   90.00
_cell.angle_gamma   90.00
#
_symmetry.space_group_name_H-M   'P 1'
#
loop_
_entity.id
_entity.type
_entity.pdbx_description
1 polymer ?
#
loop_
_entity_poly.entity_id
_entity_poly.type
_entity_poly.pdbx_seq_one_letter_code
_entity_poly.pdbx_strand_id
1 'polypeptide(L)'
;MFKSLLNLVVVILCFASVNTKKRLKFYEEKNIHEAQELTDQNVSDLAALSDMTHFRKVLDEILVPRVVGTPNHDKVGNFISQQMRDLGWDVTENVFSDTTPIFGTLNFKNIIAKLNPNAERFLVLACHYDSKYMREHVFDVLVLLDLLGAPDPVFFSYFQSTEKWYVRLAVAEQRLAELNQFEAYSRGKVEQTYFRLRSSGAVIEDDHIPFMRRNVDILHVIPSPFPSVWHTPEDNMAALDFKTIENLNKIFRVFVAEYLHIQPK
;
A
#
# COMPACT_ATOMS: atom_id res chain seq x y z
N MET A 1 56.71 -8.74 19.62
CA MET A 1 55.38 -8.43 20.21
C MET A 1 54.37 -7.97 19.15
N PHE A 2 54.67 -6.94 18.34
CA PHE A 2 53.75 -6.38 17.33
C PHE A 2 53.28 -7.38 16.24
N LYS A 3 54.19 -8.20 15.67
CA LYS A 3 53.84 -9.24 14.68
C LYS A 3 52.93 -10.33 15.24
N SER A 4 53.09 -10.68 16.52
CA SER A 4 52.26 -11.68 17.19
C SER A 4 50.86 -11.14 17.48
N LEU A 5 50.75 -9.84 17.79
CA LEU A 5 49.49 -9.15 18.00
C LEU A 5 48.72 -8.99 16.68
N LEU A 6 49.42 -8.63 15.60
CA LEU A 6 48.82 -8.51 14.27
C LEU A 6 48.28 -9.86 13.76
N ASN A 7 49.05 -10.94 13.93
CA ASN A 7 48.60 -12.28 13.57
C ASN A 7 47.41 -12.73 14.42
N LEU A 8 47.36 -12.38 15.71
CA LEU A 8 46.22 -12.67 16.58
C LEU A 8 44.96 -11.90 16.14
N VAL A 9 45.09 -10.62 15.78
CA VAL A 9 43.97 -9.79 15.28
C VAL A 9 43.46 -10.31 13.93
N VAL A 10 44.36 -10.70 13.01
CA VAL A 10 43.98 -11.29 11.72
C VAL A 10 43.29 -12.64 11.94
N VAL A 11 43.78 -13.48 12.85
CA VAL A 11 43.14 -14.75 13.20
C VAL A 11 41.76 -14.51 13.84
N ILE A 12 41.60 -13.53 14.73
CA ILE A 12 40.29 -13.16 15.31
C ILE A 12 39.33 -12.64 14.23
N LEU A 13 39.79 -11.80 13.29
CA LEU A 13 38.99 -11.31 12.15
C LEU A 13 38.61 -12.43 11.18
N CYS A 14 39.50 -13.39 10.94
CA CYS A 14 39.23 -14.58 10.16
C CYS A 14 38.24 -15.53 10.87
N PHE A 15 38.36 -15.73 12.19
CA PHE A 15 37.42 -16.54 12.97
C PHE A 15 36.05 -15.86 13.11
N ALA A 16 35.99 -14.53 13.21
CA ALA A 16 34.75 -13.77 13.14
C ALA A 16 34.07 -13.83 11.76
N SER A 17 34.85 -14.03 10.69
CA SER A 17 34.32 -14.29 9.34
C SER A 17 33.93 -15.74 9.06
N VAL A 18 34.44 -16.71 9.85
CA VAL A 18 34.25 -18.16 9.59
C VAL A 18 33.12 -18.78 10.44
N ASN A 19 32.50 -18.03 11.35
CA ASN A 19 31.36 -18.49 12.15
C ASN A 19 30.42 -17.29 12.33
N THR A 20 29.39 -17.02 11.52
CA THR A 20 28.21 -17.83 11.24
C THR A 20 27.45 -17.24 10.04
N LYS A 21 27.62 -17.72 8.81
CA LYS A 21 26.60 -17.48 7.76
C LYS A 21 25.63 -18.65 7.76
N LYS A 22 24.86 -18.79 8.84
CA LYS A 22 23.60 -19.53 8.74
C LYS A 22 22.77 -18.71 7.75
N ARG A 23 22.51 -19.26 6.56
CA ARG A 23 21.64 -18.60 5.57
C ARG A 23 20.34 -18.28 6.30
N LEU A 24 19.97 -16.99 6.33
CA LEU A 24 18.71 -16.56 6.92
C LEU A 24 17.59 -17.39 6.29
N LYS A 25 16.60 -17.76 7.09
CA LYS A 25 15.40 -18.34 6.51
C LYS A 25 14.71 -17.27 5.68
N PHE A 26 14.08 -17.63 4.57
CA PHE A 26 13.50 -16.66 3.64
C PHE A 26 12.56 -15.65 4.34
N TYR A 27 11.81 -16.09 5.37
CA TYR A 27 10.91 -15.23 6.13
C TYR A 27 11.61 -14.24 7.09
N GLU A 28 12.90 -14.44 7.38
CA GLU A 28 13.73 -13.53 8.19
C GLU A 28 14.39 -12.46 7.31
N GLU A 29 14.52 -12.70 6.00
CA GLU A 29 15.15 -11.76 5.08
C GLU A 29 14.41 -10.42 4.98
N LYS A 30 13.11 -10.38 5.28
CA LYS A 30 12.33 -9.14 5.36
C LYS A 30 12.89 -8.16 6.39
N ASN A 31 13.50 -8.67 7.47
CA ASN A 31 13.99 -7.86 8.57
C ASN A 31 15.24 -7.06 8.18
N ILE A 32 16.03 -7.57 7.22
CA ILE A 32 17.23 -6.92 6.69
C ILE A 32 16.98 -6.27 5.32
N HIS A 33 15.75 -6.32 4.80
CA HIS A 33 15.41 -5.73 3.52
C HIS A 33 15.46 -4.21 3.61
N GLU A 34 16.15 -3.59 2.65
CA GLU A 34 16.30 -2.14 2.56
C GLU A 34 15.78 -1.65 1.21
N ALA A 35 15.23 -0.43 1.19
CA ALA A 35 14.84 0.23 -0.05
C ALA A 35 16.07 0.52 -0.91
N GLN A 36 15.96 0.33 -2.23
CA GLN A 36 16.94 0.86 -3.17
C GLN A 36 16.51 2.26 -3.59
N GLU A 37 17.27 3.26 -3.16
CA GLU A 37 17.01 4.66 -3.51
C GLU A 37 17.14 4.89 -5.02
N LEU A 38 16.11 5.52 -5.60
CA LEU A 38 16.09 5.87 -7.02
C LEU A 38 16.79 7.20 -7.27
N THR A 39 17.31 7.40 -8.49
CA THR A 39 17.82 8.73 -8.91
C THR A 39 16.66 9.71 -9.11
N ASP A 40 16.93 11.02 -9.09
CA ASP A 40 15.91 12.05 -9.35
C ASP A 40 15.29 11.92 -10.75
N GLN A 41 16.09 11.48 -11.72
CA GLN A 41 15.60 11.17 -13.05
C GLN A 41 14.60 10.02 -13.00
N ASN A 42 14.93 8.91 -12.33
CA ASN A 42 14.00 7.77 -12.21
C ASN A 42 12.72 8.13 -11.44
N VAL A 43 12.80 8.96 -10.40
CA VAL A 43 11.61 9.46 -9.70
C VAL A 43 10.73 10.28 -10.66
N SER A 44 11.33 11.15 -11.47
CA SER A 44 10.62 11.94 -12.48
C SER A 44 10.00 11.06 -13.56
N ASP A 45 10.72 10.04 -14.03
CA ASP A 45 10.24 9.09 -15.04
C ASP A 45 9.03 8.30 -14.51
N LEU A 46 9.10 7.79 -13.28
CA LEU A 46 7.96 7.09 -12.63
C LEU A 46 6.75 8.01 -12.40
N ALA A 47 6.99 9.28 -12.06
CA ALA A 47 5.93 10.26 -11.93
C ALA A 47 5.23 10.53 -13.28
N ALA A 48 6.00 10.57 -14.38
CA ALA A 48 5.51 10.75 -15.73
C ALA A 48 4.67 9.58 -16.27
N LEU A 49 4.77 8.38 -15.66
CA LEU A 49 3.89 7.23 -15.97
C LEU A 49 2.44 7.42 -15.47
N SER A 50 2.07 8.61 -14.99
CA SER A 50 0.73 8.88 -14.50
C SER A 50 -0.29 8.95 -15.62
N ASP A 51 -1.35 8.14 -15.52
CA ASP A 51 -2.46 8.14 -16.47
C ASP A 51 -3.78 8.34 -15.73
N MET A 52 -4.13 9.61 -15.50
CA MET A 52 -5.40 9.97 -14.87
C MET A 52 -6.61 9.75 -15.78
N THR A 53 -6.42 9.61 -17.10
CA THR A 53 -7.49 9.24 -18.01
C THR A 53 -7.86 7.77 -17.83
N HIS A 54 -6.88 6.87 -17.77
CA HIS A 54 -7.10 5.47 -17.44
C HIS A 54 -7.65 5.31 -16.02
N PHE A 55 -7.11 6.05 -15.03
CA PHE A 55 -7.61 6.03 -13.66
C PHE A 55 -9.12 6.32 -13.59
N ARG A 56 -9.59 7.37 -14.28
CA ARG A 56 -11.02 7.71 -14.32
C ARG A 56 -11.87 6.60 -14.94
N LYS A 57 -11.40 5.97 -16.01
CA LYS A 57 -12.11 4.82 -16.62
C LYS A 57 -12.24 3.65 -15.65
N VAL A 58 -11.16 3.34 -14.92
CA VAL A 58 -11.19 2.30 -13.88
C VAL A 58 -12.15 2.70 -12.76
N LEU A 59 -12.09 3.95 -12.31
CA LEU A 59 -12.98 4.47 -11.27
C LEU A 59 -14.45 4.37 -11.69
N ASP A 60 -14.80 4.73 -12.92
CA ASP A 60 -16.18 4.67 -13.43
C ASP A 60 -16.74 3.24 -13.44
N GLU A 61 -15.90 2.22 -13.66
CA GLU A 61 -16.33 0.81 -13.62
C GLU A 61 -16.60 0.31 -12.19
N ILE A 62 -15.86 0.83 -11.21
CA ILE A 62 -15.94 0.37 -9.82
C ILE A 62 -16.82 1.25 -8.94
N LEU A 63 -17.07 2.51 -9.29
CA LEU A 63 -17.87 3.47 -8.53
C LEU A 63 -19.37 3.20 -8.68
N VAL A 64 -19.76 2.00 -8.29
CA VAL A 64 -21.14 1.52 -8.25
C VAL A 64 -21.42 0.87 -6.89
N PRO A 65 -22.69 0.82 -6.45
CA PRO A 65 -23.12 0.00 -5.33
C PRO A 65 -22.70 -1.45 -5.54
N ARG A 66 -21.91 -2.02 -4.64
CA ARG A 66 -21.26 -3.33 -4.82
C ARG A 66 -21.20 -4.14 -3.52
N VAL A 67 -22.34 -4.16 -2.82
CA VAL A 67 -22.56 -4.97 -1.61
C VAL A 67 -22.41 -6.45 -1.97
N VAL A 68 -21.75 -7.22 -1.10
CA VAL A 68 -21.59 -8.67 -1.28
C VAL A 68 -22.93 -9.34 -1.63
N GLY A 69 -22.91 -10.21 -2.64
CA GLY A 69 -24.10 -10.91 -3.14
C GLY A 69 -24.94 -10.15 -4.18
N THR A 70 -24.59 -8.91 -4.52
CA THR A 70 -25.28 -8.15 -5.59
C THR A 70 -24.64 -8.39 -6.97
N PRO A 71 -25.38 -8.21 -8.08
CA PRO A 71 -24.81 -8.33 -9.43
C PRO A 71 -23.64 -7.37 -9.70
N ASN A 72 -23.69 -6.17 -9.13
CA ASN A 72 -22.60 -5.20 -9.27
C ASN A 72 -21.33 -5.63 -8.52
N HIS A 73 -21.47 -6.32 -7.38
CA HIS A 73 -20.32 -6.88 -6.68
C HIS A 73 -19.59 -7.91 -7.53
N ASP A 74 -20.33 -8.79 -8.21
CA ASP A 74 -19.74 -9.70 -9.18
C ASP A 74 -19.15 -8.98 -10.40
N LYS A 75 -19.84 -7.97 -10.94
CA LYS A 75 -19.33 -7.15 -12.05
C LYS A 75 -17.96 -6.56 -11.69
N VAL A 76 -17.85 -5.90 -10.54
CA VAL A 76 -16.61 -5.24 -10.11
C VAL A 76 -15.50 -6.26 -9.83
N GLY A 77 -15.81 -7.36 -9.14
CA GLY A 77 -14.82 -8.41 -8.89
C GLY A 77 -14.28 -9.05 -10.18
N ASN A 78 -15.16 -9.29 -11.16
CA ASN A 78 -14.78 -9.83 -12.47
C ASN A 78 -13.95 -8.81 -13.27
N PHE A 79 -14.33 -7.53 -13.23
CA PHE A 79 -13.58 -6.44 -13.85
C PHE A 79 -12.15 -6.38 -13.31
N ILE A 80 -11.97 -6.35 -11.98
CA ILE A 80 -10.65 -6.34 -11.34
C ILE A 80 -9.83 -7.57 -11.75
N SER A 81 -10.44 -8.77 -11.68
CA SER A 81 -9.77 -10.01 -12.05
C SER A 81 -9.31 -10.00 -13.50
N GLN A 82 -10.15 -9.51 -14.42
CA GLN A 82 -9.82 -9.42 -15.83
C GLN A 82 -8.70 -8.40 -16.10
N GLN A 83 -8.76 -7.21 -15.49
CA GLN A 83 -7.71 -6.19 -15.62
C GLN A 83 -6.34 -6.75 -15.19
N MET A 84 -6.28 -7.47 -14.07
CA MET A 84 -5.04 -8.07 -13.62
C MET A 84 -4.54 -9.19 -14.55
N ARG A 85 -5.44 -10.03 -15.08
CA ARG A 85 -5.10 -11.06 -16.08
C ARG A 85 -4.58 -10.46 -17.39
N ASP A 86 -5.20 -9.39 -17.88
CA ASP A 86 -4.79 -8.69 -19.11
C ASP A 86 -3.40 -8.06 -18.97
N LEU A 87 -3.02 -7.66 -17.75
CA LEU A 87 -1.67 -7.20 -17.40
C LEU A 87 -0.67 -8.36 -17.18
N GLY A 88 -1.09 -9.61 -17.36
CA GLY A 88 -0.24 -10.81 -17.24
C GLY A 88 -0.03 -11.33 -15.82
N TRP A 89 -0.86 -10.94 -14.85
CA TRP A 89 -0.76 -11.43 -13.47
C TRP A 89 -1.45 -12.79 -13.31
N ASP A 90 -0.92 -13.62 -12.41
CA ASP A 90 -1.58 -14.85 -11.95
C ASP A 90 -2.67 -14.49 -10.94
N VAL A 91 -3.93 -14.69 -11.32
CA VAL A 91 -5.09 -14.29 -10.51
C VAL A 91 -5.80 -15.53 -9.96
N THR A 92 -5.83 -15.61 -8.63
CA THR A 92 -6.61 -16.59 -7.86
C THR A 92 -7.82 -15.92 -7.23
N GLU A 93 -9.01 -16.45 -7.50
CA GLU A 93 -10.25 -16.05 -6.83
C GLU A 93 -10.54 -17.05 -5.71
N ASN A 94 -10.47 -16.59 -4.47
CA ASN A 94 -10.77 -17.39 -3.28
C ASN A 94 -12.24 -17.15 -2.89
N VAL A 95 -13.10 -18.08 -3.29
CA VAL A 95 -14.53 -18.03 -2.98
C VAL A 95 -14.83 -18.86 -1.74
N PHE A 96 -15.56 -18.29 -0.79
CA PHE A 96 -16.00 -18.95 0.43
C PHE A 96 -17.36 -18.43 0.86
N SER A 97 -18.07 -19.19 1.69
CA SER A 97 -19.37 -18.78 2.24
C SER A 97 -19.25 -18.45 3.72
N ASP A 98 -19.94 -17.42 4.18
CA ASP A 98 -20.04 -17.10 5.61
C ASP A 98 -21.42 -16.50 5.95
N THR A 99 -21.80 -16.56 7.22
CA THR A 99 -23.09 -16.07 7.71
C THR A 99 -23.00 -14.61 8.10
N THR A 100 -23.88 -13.80 7.51
CA THR A 100 -24.01 -12.36 7.81
C THR A 100 -25.23 -12.09 8.70
N PRO A 101 -25.21 -11.01 9.51
CA PRO A 101 -26.31 -10.73 10.43
C PRO A 101 -27.68 -10.45 9.78
N ILE A 102 -27.70 -9.92 8.55
CA ILE A 102 -28.93 -9.45 7.88
C ILE A 102 -29.33 -10.35 6.70
N PHE A 103 -28.38 -10.73 5.85
CA PHE A 103 -28.66 -11.43 4.59
C PHE A 103 -28.53 -12.94 4.70
N GLY A 104 -28.26 -13.47 5.89
CA GLY A 104 -27.94 -14.89 6.07
C GLY A 104 -26.61 -15.22 5.42
N THR A 105 -26.49 -16.43 4.86
CA THR A 105 -25.25 -16.89 4.24
C THR A 105 -25.02 -16.24 2.88
N LEU A 106 -23.87 -15.59 2.72
CA LEU A 106 -23.40 -15.00 1.46
C LEU A 106 -22.13 -15.69 0.98
N ASN A 107 -21.88 -15.62 -0.32
CA ASN A 107 -20.60 -16.01 -0.93
C ASN A 107 -19.71 -14.78 -1.05
N PHE A 108 -18.57 -14.84 -0.38
CA PHE A 108 -17.49 -13.88 -0.44
C PHE A 108 -16.45 -14.34 -1.47
N LYS A 109 -15.74 -13.38 -2.05
CA LYS A 109 -14.71 -13.62 -3.07
C LYS A 109 -13.54 -12.70 -2.81
N ASN A 110 -12.41 -13.25 -2.37
CA ASN A 110 -11.14 -12.51 -2.35
C ASN A 110 -10.43 -12.67 -3.69
N ILE A 111 -9.87 -11.59 -4.23
CA ILE A 111 -9.10 -11.60 -5.47
C ILE A 111 -7.62 -11.42 -5.12
N ILE A 112 -6.80 -12.42 -5.45
CA ILE A 112 -5.37 -12.44 -5.16
C ILE A 112 -4.61 -12.46 -6.48
N ALA A 113 -3.98 -11.35 -6.83
CA ALA A 113 -3.15 -11.23 -8.03
C ALA A 113 -1.66 -11.30 -7.66
N LYS A 114 -0.90 -12.17 -8.33
CA LYS A 114 0.54 -12.33 -8.14
C LYS A 114 1.28 -12.11 -9.45
N LEU A 115 2.26 -11.20 -9.45
CA LEU A 115 3.10 -10.98 -10.62
C LEU A 115 4.04 -12.17 -10.88
N ASN A 116 4.69 -12.67 -9.83
CA ASN A 116 5.47 -13.90 -9.87
C ASN A 116 4.91 -14.90 -8.85
N PRO A 117 4.04 -15.84 -9.23
CA PRO A 117 3.40 -16.77 -8.31
C PRO A 117 4.39 -17.72 -7.60
N ASN A 118 5.60 -17.86 -8.15
CA ASN A 118 6.65 -18.73 -7.62
C ASN A 118 7.65 -17.99 -6.71
N ALA A 119 7.44 -16.70 -6.43
CA ALA A 119 8.30 -15.96 -5.51
C ALA A 119 8.15 -16.45 -4.06
N GLU A 120 9.25 -16.46 -3.30
CA GLU A 120 9.25 -16.85 -1.88
C GLU A 120 8.75 -15.72 -0.95
N ARG A 121 8.83 -14.46 -1.40
CA ARG A 121 8.49 -13.26 -0.64
C ARG A 121 7.70 -12.30 -1.52
N PHE A 122 6.74 -11.60 -0.93
CA PHE A 122 5.88 -10.66 -1.62
C PHE A 122 5.81 -9.34 -0.84
N LEU A 123 5.90 -8.21 -1.56
CA LEU A 123 5.25 -6.98 -1.12
C LEU A 123 3.78 -7.12 -1.49
N VAL A 124 2.88 -6.94 -0.52
CA VAL A 124 1.43 -7.03 -0.74
C VAL A 124 0.82 -5.64 -0.55
N LEU A 125 0.14 -5.16 -1.59
CA LEU A 125 -0.80 -4.05 -1.51
C LEU A 125 -2.20 -4.68 -1.50
N ALA A 126 -3.10 -4.20 -0.63
CA ALA A 126 -4.44 -4.76 -0.51
C ALA A 126 -5.47 -3.64 -0.51
N CYS A 127 -6.72 -3.98 -0.85
CA CYS A 127 -7.87 -3.19 -0.42
C CYS A 127 -9.14 -4.07 -0.48
N HIS A 128 -10.21 -3.67 0.20
CA HIS A 128 -11.54 -4.22 -0.02
C HIS A 128 -12.20 -3.54 -1.22
N TYR A 129 -12.96 -4.32 -1.98
CA TYR A 129 -13.68 -3.83 -3.15
C TYR A 129 -15.20 -3.83 -2.94
N ASP A 130 -15.72 -4.43 -1.89
CA ASP A 130 -17.14 -4.39 -1.56
C ASP A 130 -17.56 -3.00 -1.06
N SER A 131 -18.86 -2.69 -1.19
CA SER A 131 -19.44 -1.50 -0.57
C SER A 131 -20.23 -1.84 0.68
N LYS A 132 -20.18 -0.96 1.68
CA LYS A 132 -20.97 -1.09 2.89
C LYS A 132 -22.46 -1.14 2.57
N TYR A 133 -23.18 -2.07 3.19
CA TYR A 133 -24.64 -2.09 3.12
C TYR A 133 -25.24 -0.96 3.97
N MET A 134 -26.03 -0.08 3.33
CA MET A 134 -26.85 0.94 3.99
C MET A 134 -28.33 0.72 3.62
N ARG A 135 -29.24 0.82 4.61
CA ARG A 135 -30.69 0.55 4.39
C ARG A 135 -31.35 1.48 3.38
N GLU A 136 -30.79 2.66 3.13
CA GLU A 136 -31.39 3.71 2.28
C GLU A 136 -30.79 3.78 0.86
N HIS A 137 -30.10 2.74 0.39
CA HIS A 137 -29.57 2.67 -0.99
C HIS A 137 -28.61 3.80 -1.40
N VAL A 138 -27.85 4.34 -0.46
CA VAL A 138 -26.76 5.27 -0.76
C VAL A 138 -25.41 4.64 -0.38
N PHE A 139 -24.41 4.78 -1.25
CA PHE A 139 -23.14 4.06 -1.17
C PHE A 139 -21.92 4.99 -1.32
N ASP A 140 -20.79 4.45 -0.85
CA ASP A 140 -19.75 5.03 0.03
C ASP A 140 -18.66 3.92 0.07
N VAL A 141 -17.46 3.98 -0.53
CA VAL A 141 -16.49 2.84 -0.51
C VAL A 141 -15.02 3.23 -0.62
N LEU A 142 -14.14 2.60 0.20
CA LEU A 142 -12.78 2.05 -0.12
C LEU A 142 -12.01 1.63 1.17
N VAL A 143 -11.21 0.53 1.22
CA VAL A 143 -10.07 0.35 2.20
C VAL A 143 -8.89 -0.60 1.81
N LEU A 144 -7.63 -0.14 1.61
CA LEU A 144 -6.35 -0.40 2.39
C LEU A 144 -4.97 -0.07 1.70
N LEU A 145 -4.49 1.14 1.45
CA LEU A 145 -5.05 2.31 0.80
C LEU A 145 -6.47 2.64 1.24
N ASP A 146 -6.60 3.01 2.51
CA ASP A 146 -7.89 3.28 3.11
C ASP A 146 -8.25 4.74 3.15
N LEU A 147 -9.52 5.04 2.84
CA LEU A 147 -10.13 6.36 2.84
C LEU A 147 -9.29 7.40 2.10
N LEU A 148 -8.68 6.97 0.99
CA LEU A 148 -7.92 7.82 0.08
C LEU A 148 -8.84 8.43 -0.96
N GLY A 149 -8.70 9.72 -1.20
CA GLY A 149 -9.45 10.40 -2.25
C GLY A 149 -9.91 11.78 -1.83
N ALA A 150 -10.20 11.99 -0.54
CA ALA A 150 -10.51 13.31 -0.01
C ALA A 150 -9.29 14.25 -0.06
N PRO A 151 -9.48 15.59 -0.12
CA PRO A 151 -8.40 16.55 -0.09
C PRO A 151 -7.66 16.55 1.26
N ASP A 152 -6.37 16.90 1.22
CA ASP A 152 -5.48 17.11 2.37
C ASP A 152 -5.46 15.95 3.41
N PRO A 153 -5.31 14.68 3.00
CA PRO A 153 -5.26 13.57 3.93
C PRO A 153 -4.01 13.65 4.80
N VAL A 154 -4.12 13.22 6.05
CA VAL A 154 -3.01 13.21 7.01
C VAL A 154 -2.78 11.79 7.53
N PHE A 155 -1.64 11.21 7.18
CA PHE A 155 -1.22 9.87 7.61
C PHE A 155 -0.25 9.94 8.79
N PHE A 156 -0.22 8.86 9.58
CA PHE A 156 0.70 8.66 10.70
C PHE A 156 1.31 7.25 10.66
N SER A 157 2.46 7.08 11.31
CA SER A 157 3.03 5.75 11.54
C SER A 157 2.29 5.07 12.70
N TYR A 158 1.56 3.98 12.44
CA TYR A 158 0.80 3.26 13.47
C TYR A 158 1.59 2.10 14.11
N PHE A 159 2.58 1.55 13.39
CA PHE A 159 3.30 0.34 13.81
C PHE A 159 4.81 0.53 13.76
N GLN A 160 5.47 0.26 14.88
CA GLN A 160 6.92 0.42 15.01
C GLN A 160 7.69 -0.51 14.05
N SER A 161 7.20 -1.73 13.80
CA SER A 161 7.88 -2.70 12.93
C SER A 161 7.97 -2.26 11.46
N THR A 162 7.07 -1.37 11.02
CA THR A 162 7.03 -0.84 9.66
C THR A 162 7.36 0.64 9.56
N GLU A 163 7.78 1.27 10.66
CA GLU A 163 8.06 2.71 10.69
C GLU A 163 9.13 3.11 9.65
N LYS A 164 10.13 2.25 9.41
CA LYS A 164 11.11 2.47 8.35
C LYS A 164 10.50 2.58 6.95
N TRP A 165 9.44 1.82 6.66
CA TRP A 165 8.72 1.86 5.39
C TRP A 165 7.79 3.06 5.30
N TYR A 166 7.17 3.44 6.43
CA TYR A 166 6.41 4.66 6.53
C TYR A 166 7.27 5.89 6.22
N VAL A 167 8.51 5.94 6.74
CA VAL A 167 9.47 7.01 6.42
C VAL A 167 9.80 7.04 4.93
N ARG A 168 9.84 5.90 4.23
CA ARG A 168 10.04 5.89 2.76
C ARG A 168 8.89 6.54 2.00
N LEU A 169 7.64 6.40 2.45
CA LEU A 169 6.50 7.13 1.87
C LEU A 169 6.68 8.64 2.01
N ALA A 170 7.08 9.11 3.20
CA ALA A 170 7.35 10.52 3.45
C ALA A 170 8.55 11.06 2.63
N VAL A 171 9.61 10.26 2.45
CA VAL A 171 10.76 10.61 1.60
C VAL A 171 10.34 10.71 0.13
N ALA A 172 9.55 9.75 -0.37
CA ALA A 172 9.03 9.80 -1.74
C ALA A 172 8.15 11.03 -1.97
N GLU A 173 7.28 11.36 -1.02
CA GLU A 173 6.48 12.59 -1.02
C GLU A 173 7.37 13.84 -1.12
N GLN A 174 8.37 13.97 -0.24
CA GLN A 174 9.25 15.13 -0.22
C GLN A 174 10.02 15.29 -1.55
N ARG A 175 10.58 14.20 -2.07
CA ARG A 175 11.35 14.22 -3.33
C ARG A 175 10.47 14.62 -4.52
N LEU A 176 9.26 14.07 -4.63
CA LEU A 176 8.32 14.45 -5.68
C LEU A 176 7.93 15.94 -5.59
N ALA A 177 7.75 16.47 -4.37
CA ALA A 177 7.46 17.89 -4.17
C ALA A 177 8.63 18.80 -4.58
N GLU A 178 9.88 18.43 -4.23
CA GLU A 178 11.11 19.16 -4.59
C GLU A 178 11.36 19.14 -6.10
N LEU A 179 11.03 18.03 -6.76
CA LEU A 179 11.14 17.84 -8.21
C LEU A 179 9.96 18.43 -9.01
N ASN A 180 9.08 19.21 -8.37
CA ASN A 180 7.91 19.83 -9.00
C ASN A 180 6.91 18.83 -9.62
N GLN A 181 6.84 17.59 -9.10
CA GLN A 181 5.98 16.53 -9.66
C GLN A 181 4.55 16.53 -9.11
N PHE A 182 4.24 17.40 -8.14
CA PHE A 182 2.90 17.57 -7.57
C PHE A 182 2.21 18.84 -8.03
N GLU A 183 0.90 18.72 -8.24
CA GLU A 183 -0.01 19.86 -8.40
C GLU A 183 -0.71 20.19 -7.09
N ALA A 184 -1.01 21.49 -6.87
CA ALA A 184 -1.76 22.01 -5.71
C ALA A 184 -1.23 21.57 -4.33
N TYR A 185 0.06 21.27 -4.23
CA TYR A 185 0.71 20.83 -3.00
C TYR A 185 1.48 21.96 -2.33
N SER A 186 1.29 22.13 -1.03
CA SER A 186 1.94 23.20 -0.27
C SER A 186 3.37 22.84 0.11
N ARG A 187 4.34 23.53 -0.49
CA ARG A 187 5.77 23.25 -0.31
C ARG A 187 6.37 23.98 0.88
N GLY A 188 7.38 23.38 1.51
CA GLY A 188 8.16 24.00 2.59
C GLY A 188 7.43 24.13 3.92
N LYS A 189 6.26 23.48 4.06
CA LYS A 189 5.41 23.49 5.25
C LYS A 189 5.18 22.07 5.72
N VAL A 190 5.94 21.66 6.75
CA VAL A 190 5.92 20.29 7.30
C VAL A 190 4.54 19.91 7.84
N GLU A 191 3.73 20.90 8.21
CA GLU A 191 2.34 20.80 8.63
C GLU A 191 1.33 20.67 7.48
N GLN A 192 1.78 20.65 6.22
CA GLN A 192 0.93 20.47 5.03
C GLN A 192 1.30 19.26 4.17
N THR A 193 2.29 18.45 4.57
CA THR A 193 2.53 17.11 3.99
C THR A 193 1.41 16.12 4.31
N TYR A 194 1.20 15.13 3.46
CA TYR A 194 0.30 14.01 3.72
C TYR A 194 0.89 13.07 4.78
N PHE A 195 2.15 12.64 4.61
CA PHE A 195 2.79 11.70 5.55
C PHE A 195 3.50 12.47 6.67
N ARG A 196 2.89 12.51 7.86
CA ARG A 196 3.51 13.13 9.04
C ARG A 196 4.57 12.23 9.62
N LEU A 197 5.79 12.73 9.81
CA LEU A 197 6.85 12.03 10.55
C LEU A 197 6.56 12.00 12.07
N ARG A 198 5.42 11.41 12.44
CA ARG A 198 4.91 11.22 13.80
C ARG A 198 4.25 9.86 13.89
N SER A 199 4.42 9.21 15.02
CA SER A 199 3.75 7.94 15.32
C SER A 199 2.42 8.22 16.03
N SER A 200 1.41 7.40 15.77
CA SER A 200 0.11 7.47 16.41
C SER A 200 -0.16 6.18 17.19
N GLY A 201 -0.66 6.31 18.43
CA GLY A 201 -1.12 5.17 19.23
C GLY A 201 -2.57 4.77 18.95
N ALA A 202 -3.20 5.32 17.90
CA ALA A 202 -4.58 5.00 17.54
C ALA A 202 -4.69 3.52 17.13
N VAL A 203 -5.70 2.84 17.68
CA VAL A 203 -6.04 1.46 17.32
C VAL A 203 -7.22 1.52 16.36
N ILE A 204 -6.93 1.40 15.07
CA ILE A 204 -7.95 1.39 14.02
C ILE A 204 -8.17 -0.06 13.61
N GLU A 205 -9.39 -0.57 13.76
CA GLU A 205 -9.75 -1.92 13.32
C GLU A 205 -10.07 -1.92 11.83
N ASP A 206 -9.46 -2.85 11.10
CA ASP A 206 -9.58 -2.95 9.66
C ASP A 206 -9.04 -4.32 9.14
N ASP A 207 -9.00 -4.54 7.83
CA ASP A 207 -8.63 -5.80 7.16
C ASP A 207 -7.25 -6.35 7.53
N HIS A 208 -6.35 -5.49 8.02
CA HIS A 208 -5.03 -5.90 8.47
C HIS A 208 -5.05 -6.70 9.80
N ILE A 209 -6.11 -6.61 10.60
CA ILE A 209 -6.17 -7.17 11.96
C ILE A 209 -5.91 -8.71 11.98
N PRO A 210 -6.54 -9.54 11.12
CA PRO A 210 -6.25 -10.98 11.08
C PRO A 210 -4.81 -11.31 10.68
N PHE A 211 -4.16 -10.49 9.87
CA PHE A 211 -2.76 -10.65 9.45
C PHE A 211 -1.80 -10.23 10.56
N MET A 212 -2.07 -9.09 11.20
CA MET A 212 -1.31 -8.61 12.35
C MET A 212 -1.30 -9.63 13.49
N ARG A 213 -2.45 -10.23 13.81
CA ARG A 213 -2.58 -11.32 14.81
C ARG A 213 -1.74 -12.57 14.47
N ARG A 214 -1.26 -12.68 13.23
CA ARG A 214 -0.40 -13.76 12.72
C ARG A 214 1.03 -13.28 12.41
N ASN A 215 1.45 -12.15 12.98
CA ASN A 215 2.81 -11.59 12.87
C ASN A 215 3.22 -11.18 11.45
N VAL A 216 2.24 -10.73 10.65
CA VAL A 216 2.53 -10.01 9.40
C VAL A 216 2.84 -8.55 9.75
N ASP A 217 3.89 -7.99 9.15
CA ASP A 217 4.22 -6.57 9.32
C ASP A 217 3.26 -5.71 8.51
N ILE A 218 2.63 -4.73 9.16
CA ILE A 218 1.55 -3.94 8.57
C ILE A 218 1.98 -2.49 8.41
N LEU A 219 1.99 -2.00 7.16
CA LEU A 219 2.04 -0.57 6.87
C LEU A 219 0.63 -0.08 6.57
N HIS A 220 -0.07 0.44 7.60
CA HIS A 220 -1.46 0.86 7.46
C HIS A 220 -1.54 2.31 6.97
N VAL A 221 -1.89 2.48 5.69
CA VAL A 221 -2.09 3.80 5.07
C VAL A 221 -3.57 4.13 5.13
N ILE A 222 -3.96 4.77 6.23
CA ILE A 222 -5.30 5.31 6.50
C ILE A 222 -5.15 6.71 7.11
N PRO A 223 -5.93 7.72 6.69
CA PRO A 223 -5.83 9.04 7.28
C PRO A 223 -6.39 9.07 8.70
N SER A 224 -5.91 10.01 9.51
CA SER A 224 -6.50 10.33 10.81
C SER A 224 -6.49 11.85 11.02
N PRO A 225 -7.64 12.51 11.21
CA PRO A 225 -9.00 11.95 11.23
C PRO A 225 -9.43 11.35 9.89
N PHE A 226 -10.48 10.53 9.91
CA PHE A 226 -11.13 10.05 8.69
C PHE A 226 -11.73 11.22 7.90
N PRO A 227 -11.95 11.08 6.57
CA PRO A 227 -12.65 12.07 5.78
C PRO A 227 -13.99 12.44 6.44
N SER A 228 -14.36 13.71 6.40
CA SER A 228 -15.59 14.19 7.03
C SER A 228 -16.87 13.59 6.42
N VAL A 229 -16.76 13.04 5.22
CA VAL A 229 -17.84 12.34 4.49
C VAL A 229 -17.89 10.84 4.78
N TRP A 230 -17.01 10.32 5.64
CA TRP A 230 -16.93 8.88 5.94
C TRP A 230 -18.26 8.34 6.48
N HIS A 231 -18.76 7.26 5.88
CA HIS A 231 -20.03 6.64 6.21
C HIS A 231 -21.25 7.55 5.96
N THR A 232 -21.14 8.46 4.99
CA THR A 232 -22.25 9.33 4.58
C THR A 232 -22.49 9.24 3.06
N PRO A 233 -23.71 9.53 2.59
CA PRO A 233 -24.04 9.71 1.17
C PRO A 233 -23.09 10.60 0.36
N GLU A 234 -22.41 11.51 1.04
CA GLU A 234 -21.49 12.48 0.45
C GLU A 234 -20.14 11.85 0.08
N ASP A 235 -19.81 10.63 0.52
CA ASP A 235 -18.66 9.86 0.02
C ASP A 235 -18.94 9.31 -1.38
N ASN A 236 -18.89 10.22 -2.34
CA ASN A 236 -19.16 9.95 -3.75
C ASN A 236 -18.14 10.67 -4.63
N MET A 237 -18.33 10.61 -5.95
CA MET A 237 -17.43 11.25 -6.94
C MET A 237 -17.08 12.72 -6.61
N ALA A 238 -18.00 13.48 -6.00
CA ALA A 238 -17.80 14.89 -5.68
C ALA A 238 -16.87 15.12 -4.48
N ALA A 239 -16.67 14.13 -3.61
CA ALA A 239 -15.73 14.20 -2.49
C ALA A 239 -14.27 13.93 -2.90
N LEU A 240 -14.05 13.43 -4.12
CA LEU A 240 -12.73 13.07 -4.62
C LEU A 240 -11.93 14.31 -5.09
N ASP A 241 -10.73 14.47 -4.54
CA ASP A 241 -9.68 15.38 -5.02
C ASP A 241 -8.70 14.63 -5.93
N PHE A 242 -8.88 14.78 -7.24
CA PHE A 242 -8.08 14.07 -8.23
C PHE A 242 -6.60 14.43 -8.23
N LYS A 243 -6.22 15.60 -7.69
CA LYS A 243 -4.81 16.00 -7.58
C LYS A 243 -4.14 15.25 -6.45
N THR A 244 -4.81 15.13 -5.31
CA THR A 244 -4.39 14.33 -4.17
C THR A 244 -4.27 12.86 -4.56
N ILE A 245 -5.27 12.32 -5.27
CA ILE A 245 -5.22 10.96 -5.82
C ILE A 245 -4.01 10.77 -6.73
N GLU A 246 -3.75 11.70 -7.65
CA GLU A 246 -2.59 11.62 -8.53
C GLU A 246 -1.26 11.68 -7.76
N ASN A 247 -1.15 12.58 -6.77
CA ASN A 247 0.03 12.70 -5.93
C ASN A 247 0.29 11.40 -5.16
N LEU A 248 -0.75 10.81 -4.56
CA LEU A 248 -0.66 9.52 -3.87
C LEU A 248 -0.25 8.40 -4.84
N ASN A 249 -0.84 8.34 -6.04
CA ASN A 249 -0.46 7.37 -7.06
C ASN A 249 1.04 7.46 -7.42
N LYS A 250 1.58 8.67 -7.54
CA LYS A 250 3.01 8.89 -7.79
C LYS A 250 3.87 8.43 -6.60
N ILE A 251 3.47 8.74 -5.36
CA ILE A 251 4.15 8.29 -4.13
C ILE A 251 4.21 6.76 -4.08
N PHE A 252 3.08 6.08 -4.31
CA PHE A 252 3.02 4.61 -4.27
C PHE A 252 3.87 3.96 -5.36
N ARG A 253 3.91 4.52 -6.57
CA ARG A 253 4.79 4.02 -7.63
C ARG A 253 6.27 4.08 -7.24
N VAL A 254 6.72 5.21 -6.68
CA VAL A 254 8.09 5.36 -6.19
C VAL A 254 8.37 4.37 -5.05
N PHE A 255 7.48 4.29 -4.05
CA PHE A 255 7.62 3.36 -2.93
C PHE A 255 7.75 1.90 -3.37
N VAL A 256 6.87 1.44 -4.27
CA VAL A 256 6.90 0.06 -4.79
C VAL A 256 8.18 -0.19 -5.59
N ALA A 257 8.59 0.75 -6.43
CA ALA A 257 9.82 0.64 -7.22
C ALA A 257 11.06 0.56 -6.32
N GLU A 258 11.16 1.42 -5.30
CA GLU A 258 12.25 1.39 -4.32
C GLU A 258 12.25 0.12 -3.46
N TYR A 259 11.08 -0.40 -3.08
CA TYR A 259 10.98 -1.64 -2.29
C TYR A 259 11.41 -2.85 -3.11
N LEU A 260 10.97 -2.93 -4.37
CA LEU A 260 11.21 -4.07 -5.25
C LEU A 260 12.53 -3.96 -6.04
N HIS A 261 13.28 -2.88 -5.86
CA HIS A 261 14.55 -2.61 -6.56
C HIS A 261 14.35 -2.54 -8.08
N ILE A 262 13.27 -1.90 -8.52
CA ILE A 262 12.87 -1.76 -9.94
C ILE A 262 13.12 -0.33 -10.40
N GLN A 263 13.67 -0.18 -11.61
CA GLN A 263 13.84 1.11 -12.27
C GLN A 263 12.83 1.27 -13.42
N PRO A 264 12.39 2.52 -13.73
CA PRO A 264 11.62 2.79 -14.94
C PRO A 264 12.43 2.42 -16.18
N LYS A 265 11.75 1.92 -17.21
CA LYS A 265 12.33 1.60 -18.52
C LYS A 265 12.17 2.74 -19.50
#